data_AF-A0A1J3HPC1-F1
#
_entry.id   AF-A0A1J3HPC1-F1
#
_cell.length_a   1.000
_cell.length_b   1.000
_cell.length_c   1.000
_cell.angle_alpha   90.00
_cell.angle_beta   90.00
_cell.angle_gamma   90.00
#
_symmetry.space_group_name_H-M   'P 1'
#
loop_
_entity.id
_entity.type
_entity.pdbx_description
1 polymer ?
#
loop_
_entity_poly.entity_id
_entity_poly.type
_entity_poly.pdbx_seq_one_letter_code
_entity_poly.pdbx_strand_id
1 'polypeptide(L)'
;LMITIVTCLLLLLVILLSLFNIFNHQLLDATTTGSQGSGKTVDKLLGGLLTAEFDEDSCLSRYQSSLYRKPSPYKPSGYLISKLRRYEMLHKRCGPG
;
A
#
# COMPACT_ATOMS: atom_id res chain seq x y z
N LEU A 1 24.68 7.29 37.51
CA LEU A 1 25.02 6.27 36.50
C LEU A 1 23.87 5.28 36.24
N MET A 2 23.34 4.60 37.26
CA MET A 2 22.20 3.68 37.06
C MET A 2 20.93 4.40 36.60
N ILE A 3 20.60 5.55 37.20
CA ILE A 3 19.42 6.35 36.84
C ILE A 3 19.50 6.83 35.39
N THR A 4 20.67 7.36 34.98
CA THR A 4 20.90 7.85 33.61
C THR A 4 20.80 6.76 32.56
N ILE A 5 21.20 5.52 32.91
CA ILE A 5 21.05 4.36 32.03
C ILE A 5 19.58 3.97 31.88
N VAL A 6 18.82 3.91 32.98
CA VAL A 6 17.39 3.60 32.95
C VAL A 6 16.61 4.64 32.14
N THR A 7 16.89 5.94 32.34
CA THR A 7 16.23 6.99 31.56
C THR A 7 16.60 6.91 30.08
N CYS A 8 17.85 6.60 29.74
CA CYS A 8 18.29 6.42 28.36
C CYS A 8 17.57 5.24 27.68
N LEU A 9 17.46 4.09 28.36
CA LEU A 9 16.76 2.92 27.84
C LEU A 9 15.27 3.19 27.62
N LEU A 10 14.61 3.88 28.56
CA LEU A 10 13.19 4.24 28.42
C LEU A 10 12.98 5.19 27.23
N LEU A 11 13.84 6.21 27.07
CA LEU A 11 13.77 7.12 25.93
C LEU A 11 14.03 6.39 24.61
N LEU A 12 15.00 5.48 24.57
CA LEU A 12 15.29 4.67 23.38
C LEU A 12 14.11 3.78 22.98
N LEU A 13 13.44 3.14 23.96
CA LEU A 13 12.26 2.32 23.71
C LEU A 13 11.08 3.15 23.19
N VAL A 14 10.85 4.32 23.78
CA VAL A 14 9.80 5.26 23.31
C VAL A 14 10.11 5.73 21.88
N ILE A 15 11.37 6.05 21.59
CA ILE A 15 11.80 6.46 20.24
C ILE A 15 11.60 5.29 19.26
N LEU A 16 11.99 4.07 19.61
CA LEU A 16 11.82 2.89 18.75
C LEU A 16 10.35 2.58 18.49
N LEU A 17 9.49 2.64 19.51
CA LEU A 17 8.04 2.49 19.39
C LEU A 17 7.43 3.60 18.54
N SER A 18 7.89 4.84 18.70
CA SER A 18 7.43 5.95 17.88
C SER A 18 7.86 5.79 16.41
N LEU A 19 9.08 5.33 16.15
CA LEU A 19 9.58 5.05 14.80
C LEU A 19 8.78 3.92 14.15
N PHE A 20 8.49 2.86 14.91
CA PHE A 20 7.62 1.76 14.48
C PHE A 20 6.21 2.27 14.16
N ASN A 21 5.62 3.09 15.03
CA ASN A 21 4.29 3.67 14.82
C ASN A 21 4.24 4.67 13.64
N ILE A 22 5.29 5.45 13.41
CA ILE A 22 5.41 6.36 12.25
C ILE A 22 5.46 5.55 10.95
N PHE A 23 6.22 4.45 10.93
CA PHE A 23 6.27 3.54 9.79
C PHE A 23 4.90 2.91 9.50
N ASN A 24 4.12 2.60 10.54
CA ASN A 24 2.74 2.13 10.42
C ASN A 24 1.74 3.24 10.07
N HIS A 25 1.95 4.50 10.46
CA HIS A 25 1.04 5.61 10.10
C HIS A 25 1.09 5.96 8.61
N GLN A 26 2.25 5.84 7.95
CA GLN A 26 2.31 5.92 6.48
C GLN A 26 1.48 4.85 5.77
N LEU A 27 1.22 3.72 6.45
CA LEU A 27 0.37 2.64 5.95
C LEU A 27 -1.13 2.99 6.14
N LEU A 28 -1.51 3.63 7.25
CA LEU A 28 -2.90 3.97 7.59
C LEU A 28 -3.47 5.17 6.80
N ASP A 29 -2.65 6.19 6.51
CA ASP A 29 -3.06 7.34 5.67
C ASP A 29 -3.28 6.95 4.19
N ALA A 30 -2.77 5.79 3.76
CA ALA A 30 -3.06 5.21 2.45
C ALA A 30 -4.36 4.38 2.43
N THR A 31 -4.86 3.95 3.59
CA THR A 31 -6.04 3.07 3.70
C THR A 31 -7.34 3.84 3.96
N THR A 32 -7.30 5.06 4.50
CA THR A 32 -8.53 5.81 4.81
C THR A 32 -8.42 7.27 4.39
N THR A 33 -8.70 7.58 3.12
CA THR A 33 -9.42 8.82 2.76
C THR A 33 -9.84 8.77 1.29
N GLY A 34 -11.08 8.35 1.07
CA GLY A 34 -11.90 9.02 0.07
C GLY A 34 -12.16 10.45 0.57
N SER A 35 -11.17 11.32 0.45
CA SER A 35 -11.34 12.74 0.72
C SER A 35 -10.94 13.51 -0.52
N GLN A 36 -11.94 14.21 -1.04
CA GLN A 36 -11.90 15.12 -2.16
C GLN A 36 -11.05 16.34 -1.77
N GLY A 37 -9.73 16.15 -1.73
CA GLY A 37 -8.74 17.21 -1.68
C GLY A 37 -8.13 17.33 -3.06
N SER A 38 -8.10 18.54 -3.62
CA SER A 38 -7.47 18.87 -4.90
C SER A 38 -5.93 18.78 -4.82
N GLY A 39 -5.42 17.60 -4.52
CA GLY A 39 -4.07 17.11 -4.75
C GLY A 39 -4.24 15.76 -5.43
N LYS A 40 -3.68 15.57 -6.62
CA LYS A 40 -3.90 14.39 -7.48
C LYS A 40 -3.83 13.10 -6.66
N THR A 41 -4.98 12.48 -6.40
CA THR A 41 -5.06 11.16 -5.75
C THR A 41 -4.28 10.19 -6.63
N VAL A 42 -3.19 9.65 -6.10
CA VAL A 42 -2.33 8.72 -6.83
C VAL A 42 -3.13 7.44 -7.08
N ASP A 43 -3.28 7.07 -8.36
CA ASP A 43 -4.07 5.91 -8.75
C ASP A 43 -3.34 4.60 -8.43
N LYS A 44 -3.65 4.02 -7.27
CA LYS A 44 -3.07 2.76 -6.80
C LYS A 44 -3.47 1.54 -7.62
N LEU A 45 -4.54 1.62 -8.40
CA LEU A 45 -5.04 0.51 -9.22
C LEU A 45 -4.63 0.61 -10.70
N LEU A 46 -3.83 1.62 -11.05
CA LEU A 46 -3.26 1.84 -12.39
C LEU A 46 -4.33 1.78 -13.50
N GLY A 47 -5.45 2.48 -13.29
CA GLY A 47 -6.56 2.55 -14.23
C GLY A 47 -7.38 1.26 -14.29
N GLY A 48 -7.42 0.50 -13.19
CA GLY A 48 -8.13 -0.78 -13.10
C GLY A 48 -7.33 -2.00 -13.57
N LEU A 49 -6.06 -1.81 -13.93
CA LEU A 49 -5.15 -2.90 -14.29
C LEU A 49 -4.96 -3.86 -13.11
N LEU A 50 -4.77 -3.32 -11.91
CA LEU A 50 -4.67 -4.12 -10.68
C LEU A 50 -6.06 -4.35 -10.05
N THR A 51 -6.19 -5.46 -9.33
CA THR A 51 -7.35 -5.75 -8.48
C THR A 51 -7.07 -5.31 -7.02
N ALA A 52 -8.12 -5.01 -6.26
CA ALA A 52 -8.05 -4.62 -4.84
C ALA A 52 -8.11 -5.81 -3.88
N GLU A 53 -8.09 -7.04 -4.38
CA GLU A 53 -8.27 -8.27 -3.59
C GLU A 53 -7.02 -8.72 -2.81
N PHE A 54 -5.88 -8.05 -2.97
CA PHE A 54 -4.64 -8.44 -2.29
C PHE A 54 -4.51 -7.73 -0.95
N ASP A 55 -3.99 -8.44 0.04
CA ASP A 55 -3.57 -7.85 1.31
C ASP A 55 -2.42 -6.87 1.07
N GLU A 56 -2.60 -5.60 1.47
CA GLU A 56 -1.63 -4.54 1.20
C GLU A 56 -0.31 -4.79 1.95
N ASP A 57 -0.41 -5.32 3.17
CA ASP A 57 0.73 -5.53 4.07
C ASP A 57 1.64 -6.66 3.58
N SER A 58 1.05 -7.71 2.99
CA SER A 58 1.80 -8.80 2.35
C SER A 58 2.69 -8.34 1.20
N CYS A 59 2.33 -7.26 0.50
CA CYS A 59 3.05 -6.78 -0.69
C CYS A 59 2.86 -5.27 -0.91
N LEU A 60 3.55 -4.46 -0.12
CA LEU A 60 3.47 -3.00 -0.16
C LEU A 60 3.70 -2.40 -1.56
N SER A 61 4.67 -2.96 -2.30
CA SER A 61 5.05 -2.46 -3.63
C SER A 61 3.91 -2.53 -4.65
N ARG A 62 2.91 -3.41 -4.45
CA ARG A 62 1.76 -3.56 -5.34
C ARG A 62 0.96 -2.26 -5.45
N TYR A 63 0.66 -1.62 -4.33
CA TYR A 63 -0.17 -0.40 -4.31
C TYR A 63 0.67 0.88 -4.13
N GLN A 64 1.79 0.80 -3.40
CA GLN A 64 2.64 1.95 -3.11
C GLN A 64 3.63 2.29 -4.24
N SER A 65 3.83 1.43 -5.24
CA SER A 65 4.72 1.74 -6.38
C SER A 65 4.34 3.02 -7.12
N SER A 66 3.06 3.39 -7.07
CA SER A 66 2.50 4.60 -7.65
C SER A 66 2.99 5.89 -6.98
N LEU A 67 3.45 5.84 -5.72
CA LEU A 67 4.02 6.98 -4.99
C LEU A 67 5.41 7.37 -5.52
N TYR A 68 6.16 6.40 -6.04
CA TYR A 68 7.53 6.59 -6.51
C TYR A 68 7.64 6.73 -8.04
N ARG A 69 6.56 6.43 -8.78
CA ARG A 69 6.53 6.46 -10.24
C ARG A 69 5.57 7.52 -10.75
N LYS A 70 5.93 8.15 -11.87
CA LYS A 70 5.00 9.03 -12.58
C LYS A 70 3.81 8.20 -13.09
N PRO A 71 2.58 8.74 -13.05
CA PRO A 71 1.43 8.08 -13.65
C PRO A 71 1.70 7.76 -15.13
N SER A 72 1.37 6.54 -15.55
CA SER A 72 1.49 6.14 -16.95
C SER A 72 0.57 7.00 -17.82
N PRO A 73 1.05 7.54 -18.96
CA PRO A 73 0.16 8.20 -19.92
C PRO A 73 -0.74 7.19 -20.66
N TYR A 74 -0.38 5.91 -20.64
CA TYR A 74 -1.12 4.85 -21.31
C TYR A 74 -2.16 4.25 -20.37
N LYS A 75 -3.44 4.43 -20.72
CA LYS A 75 -4.57 3.85 -20.00
C LYS A 75 -4.88 2.45 -20.55
N PRO A 76 -5.11 1.44 -19.70
CA PRO A 76 -5.57 0.13 -20.15
C PRO A 76 -6.95 0.23 -20.80
N SER A 77 -7.20 -0.57 -21.84
CA SER A 77 -8.51 -0.62 -22.48
C SER A 77 -9.53 -1.36 -21.61
N GLY A 78 -10.81 -0.99 -21.69
CA GLY A 78 -11.87 -1.70 -20.96
C GLY A 78 -11.93 -3.19 -21.30
N TYR A 79 -11.64 -3.56 -22.55
CA TYR A 79 -11.53 -4.96 -22.96
C TYR A 79 -10.41 -5.69 -22.20
N LEU A 80 -9.21 -5.10 -22.11
CA LEU A 80 -8.09 -5.68 -21.39
C LEU A 80 -8.42 -5.88 -19.90
N ILE A 81 -8.98 -4.86 -19.25
CA ILE A 81 -9.42 -4.95 -17.84
C ILE A 81 -10.41 -6.11 -17.67
N SER A 82 -11.42 -6.21 -18.53
CA SER A 82 -12.40 -7.30 -18.48
C SER A 82 -11.77 -8.68 -18.67
N LYS A 83 -10.75 -8.78 -19.54
CA LYS A 83 -10.05 -10.02 -19.83
C LYS A 83 -9.18 -10.47 -18.66
N LEU A 84 -8.53 -9.53 -17.96
CA LEU A 84 -7.76 -9.81 -16.74
C LEU A 84 -8.67 -10.33 -15.62
N ARG A 85 -9.81 -9.68 -15.36
CA ARG A 85 -10.77 -10.16 -14.36
C ARG A 85 -11.29 -11.57 -14.68
N ARG A 86 -11.58 -11.86 -15.95
CA ARG A 86 -11.94 -13.24 -16.39
C ARG A 86 -10.82 -14.23 -16.17
N TYR A 87 -9.57 -13.84 -16.48
CA TYR A 87 -8.41 -14.69 -16.25
C TYR A 87 -8.21 -15.00 -14.77
N GLU A 88 -8.30 -13.99 -13.89
CA GLU A 88 -8.19 -14.17 -12.44
C GLU A 88 -9.26 -15.12 -11.90
N MET A 89 -10.52 -14.99 -12.32
CA MET A 89 -11.60 -15.92 -11.94
C MET A 89 -11.32 -17.35 -12.42
N LEU A 90 -10.84 -17.51 -13.65
CA LEU A 90 -10.45 -18.82 -14.17
C LEU A 90 -9.28 -19.41 -13.38
N HIS A 91 -8.28 -18.59 -13.03
CA HIS A 91 -7.13 -19.00 -12.26
C HIS A 91 -7.52 -19.40 -10.83
N LYS A 92 -8.49 -18.73 -10.20
CA LYS A 92 -9.05 -19.17 -8.91
C LYS A 92 -9.72 -20.54 -9.01
N ARG A 93 -10.32 -20.87 -10.16
CA ARG A 93 -11.00 -22.16 -10.39
C ARG A 93 -10.04 -23.30 -10.76
N CYS A 94 -9.01 -23.00 -11.53
CA CYS A 94 -8.18 -24.00 -12.21
C CYS A 94 -6.69 -23.90 -11.87
N GLY A 95 -6.29 -22.91 -11.09
CA GLY A 95 -4.92 -22.72 -10.64
C GLY A 95 -4.50 -23.77 -9.62
N PRO A 96 -3.19 -23.85 -9.34
CA PRO A 96 -2.66 -24.78 -8.35
C PRO A 96 -3.19 -24.48 -6.94
N GLY A 97 -3.49 -25.54 -6.20
CA GLY A 97 -3.69 -25.57 -4.75
C GLY A 97 -2.51 -26.27 -4.11
#